data_AF-A0A6P7TRW5-F1
#
_entry.id   AF-A0A6P7TRW5-F1
#
_cell.length_a   1.000
_cell.length_b   1.000
_cell.length_c   1.000
_cell.angle_alpha   90.00
_cell.angle_beta   90.00
_cell.angle_gamma   90.00
#
_symmetry.space_group_name_H-M   'P 1'
#
loop_
_entity.id
_entity.type
_entity.pdbx_description
1 polymer ?
#
loop_
_entity_poly.entity_id
_entity_poly.type
_entity_poly.pdbx_seq_one_letter_code
_entity_poly.pdbx_strand_id
1 'polypeptide(L)'
;MKNNLYSLQIDESTDVAGIAQLLIYIRTEKSESIIEQFLFCKALVTTTRAIDMYNLIFDYFNQHNISFKIVFPKITDKAMRIILQFATTYLCEKGFSALQNIKTNKRENLLDLDSEMRLALSNIEPDIEKLSADSLFDGMKNKQEISNCIKELQLSKQSIVRRAESISENLLSQLKKDLYACSCFSLQFDESNDAIDIAHLCVFSRLIFHDLTVKEELFAIIPMKERTTGENIYNSFKTFLLSFELLPLMKKLVSITTDGALAMIGNQNGFIAFCRKDEHFPKFLSYHCIIHQHALCGKMLNFNYVMETTVKIINSIRAKPLQRRLFRLFLEQVDAIYGDLPLHCDIRWLSKGLILSRFRELLSYIKEFSKENNKNWHFLENPDWLINLAFLTDITSN
;
A
#
# COMPACT_ATOMS: atom_id res chain seq x y z
N MET A 1 6.44 -23.88 35.54
CA MET A 1 6.21 -22.44 35.78
C MET A 1 4.75 -22.23 36.19
N LYS A 2 4.40 -22.30 37.48
CA LYS A 2 2.99 -22.43 37.90
C LYS A 2 2.27 -21.11 38.23
N ASN A 3 2.91 -19.93 38.22
CA ASN A 3 2.18 -18.66 38.38
C ASN A 3 2.94 -17.34 38.07
N ASN A 4 4.00 -17.33 37.25
CA ASN A 4 4.76 -16.10 37.01
C ASN A 4 4.39 -15.48 35.66
N LEU A 5 4.08 -14.18 35.69
CA LEU A 5 4.02 -13.33 34.51
C LEU A 5 5.33 -13.46 33.73
N TYR A 6 5.24 -13.52 32.41
CA TYR A 6 6.40 -13.60 31.53
C TYR A 6 6.17 -12.75 30.27
N SER A 7 7.26 -12.31 29.64
CA SER A 7 7.24 -11.73 28.29
C SER A 7 8.08 -12.58 27.36
N LEU A 8 7.68 -12.64 26.10
CA LEU A 8 8.42 -13.33 25.05
C LEU A 8 9.09 -12.31 24.15
N GLN A 9 10.36 -12.54 23.88
CA GLN A 9 11.05 -11.93 22.75
C GLN A 9 11.11 -12.99 21.66
N ILE A 10 10.59 -12.65 20.49
CA ILE A 10 10.43 -13.53 19.34
C ILE A 10 11.20 -12.89 18.20
N ASP A 11 12.10 -13.65 17.60
CA ASP A 11 12.88 -13.22 16.45
C ASP A 11 12.91 -14.33 15.39
N GLU A 12 12.87 -13.94 14.12
CA GLU A 12 13.01 -14.86 13.00
C GLU A 12 14.33 -14.57 12.30
N SER A 13 15.09 -15.62 12.03
CA SER A 13 16.38 -15.52 11.33
C SER A 13 16.51 -16.66 10.33
N THR A 14 17.13 -16.38 9.20
CA THR A 14 17.42 -17.40 8.18
C THR A 14 18.82 -17.95 8.41
N ASP A 15 18.94 -19.28 8.49
CA ASP A 15 20.24 -19.94 8.63
C ASP A 15 21.01 -20.02 7.31
N VAL A 16 22.25 -20.53 7.38
CA VAL A 16 23.14 -20.67 6.22
C VAL A 16 22.62 -21.64 5.15
N ALA A 17 21.64 -22.48 5.48
CA ALA A 17 20.99 -23.40 4.55
C ALA A 17 19.70 -22.79 3.94
N GLY A 18 19.38 -21.53 4.26
CA GLY A 18 18.18 -20.85 3.79
C GLY A 18 16.91 -21.25 4.54
N ILE A 19 17.03 -21.90 5.70
CA ILE A 19 15.89 -22.33 6.50
C ILE A 19 15.57 -21.25 7.53
N ALA A 20 14.31 -20.82 7.58
CA ALA A 20 13.85 -19.88 8.59
C ALA A 20 13.80 -20.55 9.97
N GLN A 21 14.39 -19.90 10.97
CA GLN A 21 14.50 -20.34 12.34
C GLN A 21 13.77 -19.35 13.24
N LEU A 22 12.89 -19.86 14.11
CA LEU A 22 12.23 -19.04 15.12
C LEU A 22 13.00 -19.14 16.44
N LEU A 23 13.60 -18.01 16.85
CA LEU A 23 14.28 -17.85 18.13
C LEU A 23 13.35 -17.23 19.15
N ILE A 24 13.26 -17.85 20.33
CA ILE A 24 12.46 -17.31 21.45
C ILE A 24 13.29 -17.22 22.71
N TYR A 25 13.25 -16.03 23.32
CA TYR A 25 13.69 -15.80 24.69
C TYR A 25 12.47 -15.55 25.57
N ILE A 26 12.51 -16.08 26.79
CA ILE A 26 11.52 -15.83 27.81
C ILE A 26 12.15 -14.95 28.90
N ARG A 27 11.44 -13.89 29.26
CA ARG A 27 11.80 -13.03 30.38
C ARG A 27 10.79 -13.23 31.50
N THR A 28 11.27 -13.59 32.69
CA THR A 28 10.45 -13.87 33.87
C THR A 28 11.00 -13.15 35.09
N GLU A 29 10.13 -12.86 36.06
CA GLU A 29 10.54 -12.41 37.38
C GLU A 29 10.80 -13.63 38.29
N LYS A 30 11.94 -13.66 38.95
CA LYS A 30 12.30 -14.66 39.97
C LYS A 30 13.04 -13.97 41.11
N SER A 31 12.50 -14.08 42.32
CA SER A 31 13.11 -13.52 43.54
C SER A 31 13.44 -12.03 43.40
N GLU A 32 12.49 -11.23 42.94
CA GLU A 32 12.63 -9.76 42.71
C GLU A 32 13.70 -9.38 41.66
N SER A 33 14.19 -10.35 40.89
CA SER A 33 15.10 -10.14 39.76
C SER A 33 14.46 -10.51 38.44
N ILE A 34 14.73 -9.72 37.41
CA ILE A 34 14.32 -10.02 36.03
C ILE A 34 15.37 -10.95 35.44
N ILE A 35 14.94 -12.13 34.99
CA ILE A 35 15.79 -13.11 34.33
C ILE A 35 15.29 -13.30 32.90
N GLU A 36 16.20 -13.12 31.95
CA GLU A 36 15.98 -13.45 30.55
C GLU A 36 16.73 -14.74 30.21
N GLN A 37 16.04 -15.67 29.54
CA GLN A 37 16.60 -16.97 29.19
C GLN A 37 16.18 -17.34 27.78
N PHE A 38 17.09 -17.99 27.06
CA PHE A 38 16.76 -18.67 25.83
C PHE A 38 15.73 -19.78 26.10
N LEU A 39 14.66 -19.82 25.31
CA LEU A 39 13.59 -20.81 25.44
C LEU A 39 13.75 -21.91 24.40
N PHE A 40 13.72 -21.55 23.12
CA PHE A 40 14.00 -22.49 22.03
C PHE A 40 14.42 -21.78 20.73
N CYS A 41 15.02 -22.57 19.84
CA CYS A 41 15.23 -22.28 18.44
C CYS A 41 14.66 -23.47 17.65
N LYS A 42 13.69 -23.22 16.78
CA LYS A 42 13.05 -24.27 15.98
C LYS A 42 12.83 -23.79 14.54
N ALA A 43 13.06 -24.69 13.59
CA ALA A 43 12.83 -24.41 12.17
C ALA A 43 11.34 -24.19 11.88
N LEU A 44 11.04 -23.19 11.07
CA LEU A 44 9.72 -22.95 10.49
C LEU A 44 9.60 -23.80 9.22
N VAL A 45 9.08 -25.02 9.39
CA VAL A 45 9.03 -26.04 8.32
C VAL A 45 8.00 -25.70 7.23
N THR A 46 6.96 -24.93 7.56
CA THR A 46 5.89 -24.56 6.62
C THR A 46 6.14 -23.22 5.96
N THR A 47 5.90 -22.12 6.68
CA THR A 47 6.08 -20.74 6.19
C THR A 47 6.51 -19.83 7.33
N THR A 48 6.96 -18.62 7.00
CA THR A 48 7.27 -17.55 7.96
C THR A 48 6.05 -16.68 8.31
N ARG A 49 4.83 -17.13 8.02
CA ARG A 49 3.61 -16.39 8.39
C ARG A 49 3.42 -16.41 9.91
N ALA A 50 2.84 -15.32 10.43
CA ALA A 50 2.58 -15.18 11.87
C ALA A 50 1.73 -16.34 12.47
N ILE A 51 0.81 -16.93 11.69
CA ILE A 51 0.02 -18.08 12.14
C ILE A 51 0.86 -19.34 12.35
N ASP A 52 1.84 -19.59 11.47
CA ASP A 52 2.74 -20.74 11.56
C ASP A 52 3.70 -20.57 12.76
N MET A 53 4.20 -19.35 12.96
CA MET A 53 4.97 -18.99 14.16
C MET A 53 4.14 -19.16 15.44
N TYR A 54 2.89 -18.67 15.46
CA TYR A 54 1.98 -18.81 16.60
C TYR A 54 1.72 -20.27 16.94
N ASN A 55 1.42 -21.10 15.94
CA ASN A 55 1.19 -22.53 16.15
C ASN A 55 2.43 -23.23 16.71
N LEU A 56 3.62 -22.92 16.20
CA LEU A 56 4.89 -23.47 16.72
C LEU A 56 5.11 -23.10 18.19
N ILE A 57 4.81 -21.86 18.57
CA ILE A 57 4.88 -21.38 19.97
C ILE A 57 3.84 -22.10 20.82
N PHE A 58 2.60 -22.15 20.35
CA PHE A 58 1.48 -22.75 21.04
C PHE A 58 1.74 -24.24 21.31
N ASP A 59 2.21 -24.97 20.30
CA ASP A 59 2.58 -26.38 20.42
C ASP A 59 3.72 -26.60 21.40
N TYR A 60 4.77 -25.77 21.36
CA TYR A 60 5.84 -25.82 22.36
C TYR A 60 5.30 -25.59 23.77
N PHE A 61 4.43 -24.60 23.94
CA PHE A 61 3.88 -24.24 25.25
C PHE A 61 2.99 -25.36 25.79
N ASN A 62 2.19 -25.99 24.93
CA ASN A 62 1.39 -27.16 25.29
C ASN A 62 2.26 -28.36 25.65
N GLN A 63 3.28 -28.67 24.84
CA GLN A 63 4.24 -29.75 25.10
C GLN A 63 4.94 -29.58 26.46
N HIS A 64 5.26 -28.34 26.83
CA HIS A 64 5.98 -28.01 28.07
C HIS A 64 5.08 -27.54 29.22
N ASN A 65 3.74 -27.66 29.08
CA ASN A 65 2.75 -27.24 30.08
C ASN A 65 2.94 -25.78 30.56
N ILE A 66 3.29 -24.87 29.64
CA ILE A 66 3.39 -23.44 29.86
C ILE A 66 2.03 -22.81 29.54
N SER A 67 1.44 -22.10 30.50
CA SER A 67 0.12 -21.48 30.32
C SER A 67 0.19 -20.27 29.39
N PHE A 68 -0.42 -20.35 28.21
CA PHE A 68 -0.61 -19.22 27.30
C PHE A 68 -1.84 -18.40 27.72
N LYS A 69 -1.65 -17.33 28.52
CA LYS A 69 -2.74 -16.42 28.93
C LYS A 69 -2.41 -14.98 28.59
N ILE A 70 -3.37 -14.27 28.01
CA ILE A 70 -3.32 -12.82 27.87
C ILE A 70 -3.66 -12.21 29.23
N VAL A 71 -2.64 -11.74 29.95
CA VAL A 71 -2.82 -11.22 31.32
C VAL A 71 -3.07 -9.71 31.36
N PHE A 72 -2.72 -8.97 30.31
CA PHE A 72 -2.78 -7.50 30.28
C PHE A 72 -3.70 -6.96 29.17
N PRO A 73 -5.02 -7.18 29.23
CA PRO A 73 -5.95 -6.78 28.17
C PRO A 73 -5.91 -5.28 27.85
N LYS A 74 -5.64 -4.41 28.85
CA LYS A 74 -5.48 -2.97 28.64
C LYS A 74 -4.21 -2.60 27.86
N ILE A 75 -3.12 -3.33 28.06
CA ILE A 75 -1.87 -3.11 27.31
C ILE A 75 -2.01 -3.67 25.91
N THR A 76 -2.63 -4.84 25.77
CA THR A 76 -2.97 -5.43 24.48
C THR A 76 -3.84 -4.49 23.65
N ASP A 77 -4.89 -3.89 24.23
CA ASP A 77 -5.71 -2.88 23.53
C ASP A 77 -4.88 -1.69 23.05
N LYS A 78 -3.99 -1.15 23.90
CA LYS A 78 -3.09 -0.06 23.50
C LYS A 78 -2.10 -0.46 22.41
N ALA A 79 -1.51 -1.65 22.49
CA ALA A 79 -0.57 -2.17 21.49
C ALA A 79 -1.27 -2.40 20.15
N MET A 80 -2.47 -2.97 20.16
CA MET A 80 -3.29 -3.13 18.97
C MET A 80 -3.57 -1.78 18.30
N ARG A 81 -3.87 -0.72 19.07
CA ARG A 81 -4.05 0.64 18.52
C ARG A 81 -2.82 1.20 17.81
N ILE A 82 -1.61 0.80 18.21
CA ILE A 82 -0.35 1.19 17.56
C ILE A 82 -0.13 0.36 16.28
N ILE A 83 -0.35 -0.96 16.34
CA ILE A 83 -0.20 -1.85 15.17
C ILE A 83 -1.26 -1.54 14.09
N LEU A 84 -2.42 -1.06 14.51
CA LEU A 84 -3.53 -0.63 13.67
C LEU A 84 -3.23 0.54 12.74
N GLN A 85 -2.15 1.29 12.97
CA GLN A 85 -1.80 2.41 12.12
C GLN A 85 -1.47 1.94 10.70
N PHE A 86 -1.71 2.81 9.73
CA PHE A 86 -1.00 2.70 8.47
C PHE A 86 0.40 3.28 8.67
N ALA A 87 1.43 2.48 8.43
CA ALA A 87 2.80 2.97 8.53
C ALA A 87 3.15 3.91 7.36
N THR A 88 2.51 3.72 6.20
CA THR A 88 2.87 4.37 4.94
C THR A 88 1.63 4.79 4.18
N THR A 89 1.76 5.70 3.19
CA THR A 89 0.68 6.03 2.26
C THR A 89 0.64 5.15 1.01
N TYR A 90 1.36 4.01 1.03
CA TYR A 90 1.61 3.16 -0.14
C TYR A 90 0.33 2.72 -0.87
N LEU A 91 -0.73 2.37 -0.13
CA LEU A 91 -2.00 1.98 -0.76
C LEU A 91 -2.62 3.12 -1.55
N CYS A 92 -2.52 4.36 -1.06
CA CYS A 92 -2.97 5.52 -1.84
C CYS A 92 -2.06 5.73 -3.05
N GLU A 93 -0.75 5.54 -2.92
CA GLU A 93 0.17 5.63 -4.06
C GLU A 93 -0.17 4.62 -5.16
N LYS A 94 -0.42 3.35 -4.78
CA LYS A 94 -0.94 2.30 -5.66
C LYS A 94 -2.27 2.72 -6.27
N GLY A 95 -3.15 3.30 -5.45
CA GLY A 95 -4.42 3.85 -5.88
C GLY A 95 -4.29 4.88 -6.99
N PHE A 96 -3.43 5.87 -6.81
CA PHE A 96 -3.20 6.86 -7.85
C PHE A 96 -2.53 6.32 -9.11
N SER A 97 -1.68 5.28 -9.00
CA SER A 97 -1.14 4.60 -10.19
C SER A 97 -2.25 3.94 -11.01
N ALA A 98 -3.20 3.29 -10.33
CA ALA A 98 -4.39 2.74 -10.99
C ALA A 98 -5.24 3.85 -11.63
N LEU A 99 -5.45 4.98 -10.94
CA LEU A 99 -6.16 6.16 -11.46
C LEU A 99 -5.54 6.66 -12.77
N GLN A 100 -4.22 6.82 -12.79
CA GLN A 100 -3.50 7.27 -13.97
C GLN A 100 -3.68 6.29 -15.13
N ASN A 101 -3.51 4.99 -14.89
CA ASN A 101 -3.71 3.96 -15.91
C ASN A 101 -5.14 3.94 -16.46
N ILE A 102 -6.15 4.04 -15.58
CA ILE A 102 -7.57 4.07 -15.98
C ILE A 102 -7.84 5.30 -16.85
N LYS A 103 -7.40 6.49 -16.43
CA LYS A 103 -7.61 7.71 -17.21
C LYS A 103 -6.83 7.73 -18.52
N THR A 104 -5.64 7.14 -18.58
CA THR A 104 -4.87 7.01 -19.84
C THR A 104 -5.56 6.05 -20.81
N ASN A 105 -5.99 4.89 -20.34
CA ASN A 105 -6.57 3.85 -21.21
C ASN A 105 -8.03 4.11 -21.58
N LYS A 106 -8.80 4.74 -20.69
CA LYS A 106 -10.25 4.97 -20.86
C LYS A 106 -10.59 6.46 -21.05
N ARG A 107 -9.64 7.31 -21.47
CA ARG A 107 -9.77 8.78 -21.50
C ARG A 107 -11.08 9.33 -22.06
N GLU A 108 -11.57 8.77 -23.18
CA GLU A 108 -12.83 9.20 -23.84
C GLU A 108 -14.04 8.34 -23.45
N ASN A 109 -13.84 7.25 -22.70
CA ASN A 109 -14.86 6.25 -22.38
C ASN A 109 -15.10 6.07 -20.87
N LEU A 110 -14.45 6.88 -20.02
CA LEU A 110 -14.59 6.84 -18.57
C LEU A 110 -15.86 7.58 -18.15
N LEU A 111 -16.91 6.82 -17.81
CA LEU A 111 -18.19 7.37 -17.37
C LEU A 111 -18.27 7.56 -15.85
N ASP A 112 -17.82 6.56 -15.08
CA ASP A 112 -17.72 6.66 -13.63
C ASP A 112 -16.33 6.24 -13.15
N LEU A 113 -15.68 7.12 -12.40
CA LEU A 113 -14.34 6.89 -11.88
C LEU A 113 -14.36 6.08 -10.59
N ASP A 114 -15.35 6.30 -9.70
CA ASP A 114 -15.38 5.60 -8.41
C ASP A 114 -15.50 4.09 -8.63
N SER A 115 -16.38 3.67 -9.54
CA SER A 115 -16.56 2.25 -9.85
C SER A 115 -15.34 1.58 -10.46
N GLU A 116 -14.70 2.23 -11.42
CA GLU A 116 -13.47 1.72 -12.04
C GLU A 116 -12.33 1.59 -11.03
N MET A 117 -12.23 2.56 -10.12
CA MET A 117 -11.22 2.55 -9.07
C MET A 117 -11.48 1.45 -8.03
N ARG A 118 -12.73 1.23 -7.62
CA ARG A 118 -13.09 0.13 -6.72
C ARG A 118 -12.78 -1.22 -7.34
N LEU A 119 -13.12 -1.43 -8.61
CA LEU A 119 -12.78 -2.65 -9.34
C LEU A 119 -11.28 -2.91 -9.41
N ALA A 120 -10.48 -1.86 -9.61
CA ALA A 120 -9.03 -2.00 -9.78
C ALA A 120 -8.27 -2.19 -8.47
N LEU A 121 -8.81 -1.71 -7.35
CA LEU A 121 -8.09 -1.64 -6.08
C LEU A 121 -8.67 -2.51 -4.98
N SER A 122 -9.91 -2.99 -5.12
CA SER A 122 -10.54 -3.73 -4.06
C SER A 122 -9.96 -5.12 -3.90
N ASN A 123 -9.79 -5.54 -2.64
CA ASN A 123 -9.39 -6.89 -2.29
C ASN A 123 -10.62 -7.78 -1.97
N ILE A 124 -11.83 -7.20 -1.96
CA ILE A 124 -13.08 -7.93 -1.83
C ILE A 124 -13.38 -8.62 -3.17
N GLU A 125 -13.59 -9.94 -3.10
CA GLU A 125 -14.15 -10.66 -4.25
C GLU A 125 -15.63 -10.29 -4.42
N PRO A 126 -16.04 -9.84 -5.62
CA PRO A 126 -17.44 -9.55 -5.87
C PRO A 126 -18.26 -10.85 -5.82
N ASP A 127 -19.44 -10.78 -5.23
CA ASP A 127 -20.38 -11.91 -5.19
C ASP A 127 -21.02 -12.10 -6.56
N ILE A 128 -20.28 -12.78 -7.46
CA ILE A 128 -20.70 -13.01 -8.84
C ILE A 128 -21.98 -13.82 -8.90
N GLU A 129 -22.17 -14.78 -8.01
CA GLU A 129 -23.38 -15.61 -7.98
C GLU A 129 -24.60 -14.75 -7.69
N LYS A 130 -24.56 -13.92 -6.65
CA LYS A 130 -25.65 -13.00 -6.35
C LYS A 130 -25.86 -11.97 -7.46
N LEU A 131 -24.80 -11.32 -7.95
CA LEU A 131 -24.89 -10.34 -9.03
C LEU A 131 -25.48 -10.95 -10.30
N SER A 132 -25.11 -12.19 -10.61
CA SER A 132 -25.65 -12.95 -11.73
C SER A 132 -27.10 -13.36 -11.49
N ALA A 133 -27.49 -13.75 -10.27
CA ALA A 133 -28.86 -14.12 -9.93
C ALA A 133 -29.82 -12.92 -10.07
N ASP A 134 -29.45 -11.78 -9.48
CA ASP A 134 -30.21 -10.52 -9.52
C ASP A 134 -30.30 -9.95 -10.96
N SER A 135 -29.34 -10.27 -11.83
CA SER A 135 -29.29 -9.78 -13.22
C SER A 135 -29.83 -10.74 -14.28
N LEU A 136 -29.78 -12.06 -14.05
CA LEU A 136 -30.00 -13.07 -15.11
C LEU A 136 -31.19 -14.00 -14.88
N PHE A 137 -31.59 -14.30 -13.64
CA PHE A 137 -32.40 -15.50 -13.41
C PHE A 137 -33.46 -15.42 -12.30
N ASP A 138 -33.96 -14.24 -11.95
CA ASP A 138 -35.11 -14.17 -11.06
C ASP A 138 -36.38 -14.72 -11.77
N GLY A 139 -36.54 -16.05 -11.75
CA GLY A 139 -37.74 -16.80 -12.13
C GLY A 139 -37.74 -17.69 -13.39
N MET A 140 -36.65 -17.88 -14.15
CA MET A 140 -36.76 -18.49 -15.51
C MET A 140 -36.24 -19.93 -15.69
N LYS A 141 -37.03 -20.74 -16.43
CA LYS A 141 -36.79 -22.18 -16.71
C LYS A 141 -35.71 -22.47 -17.79
N ASN A 142 -35.28 -21.49 -18.59
CA ASN A 142 -34.48 -21.71 -19.82
C ASN A 142 -33.00 -21.34 -19.65
N LYS A 143 -32.42 -21.64 -18.48
CA LYS A 143 -31.09 -21.20 -18.01
C LYS A 143 -29.93 -21.54 -18.98
N GLN A 144 -29.94 -22.72 -19.60
CA GLN A 144 -28.84 -23.18 -20.47
C GLN A 144 -28.74 -22.40 -21.79
N GLU A 145 -29.86 -22.07 -22.44
CA GLU A 145 -29.87 -21.33 -23.72
C GLU A 145 -29.42 -19.88 -23.54
N ILE A 146 -29.84 -19.25 -22.45
CA ILE A 146 -29.46 -17.87 -22.12
C ILE A 146 -27.94 -17.77 -21.87
N SER A 147 -27.34 -18.77 -21.21
CA SER A 147 -25.90 -18.82 -20.96
C SER A 147 -25.06 -18.89 -22.23
N ASN A 148 -25.57 -19.55 -23.29
CA ASN A 148 -24.90 -19.61 -24.60
C ASN A 148 -25.05 -18.30 -25.39
N CYS A 149 -26.21 -17.65 -25.36
CA CYS A 149 -26.38 -16.31 -25.96
C CYS A 149 -25.49 -15.25 -25.28
N ILE A 150 -25.24 -15.36 -23.97
CA ILE A 150 -24.37 -14.44 -23.23
C ILE A 150 -22.90 -14.55 -23.66
N LYS A 151 -22.44 -15.74 -24.04
CA LYS A 151 -21.08 -15.95 -24.56
C LYS A 151 -20.87 -15.27 -25.93
N GLU A 152 -21.94 -14.98 -26.67
CA GLU A 152 -21.88 -14.36 -28.00
C GLU A 152 -22.18 -12.84 -28.00
N LEU A 153 -22.51 -12.25 -26.85
CA LEU A 153 -22.82 -10.81 -26.77
C LEU A 153 -21.56 -9.94 -26.86
N GLN A 154 -21.43 -9.14 -27.93
CA GLN A 154 -20.54 -7.98 -27.93
C GLN A 154 -21.07 -6.90 -26.96
N LEU A 155 -20.27 -6.58 -25.94
CA LEU A 155 -20.68 -5.66 -24.89
C LEU A 155 -20.59 -4.21 -25.37
N SER A 156 -21.73 -3.51 -25.35
CA SER A 156 -21.75 -2.05 -25.57
C SER A 156 -21.04 -1.33 -24.41
N LYS A 157 -20.49 -0.13 -24.68
CA LYS A 157 -19.81 0.71 -23.66
C LYS A 157 -20.68 0.96 -22.43
N GLN A 158 -21.98 1.20 -22.64
CA GLN A 158 -22.95 1.44 -21.58
C GLN A 158 -23.20 0.20 -20.73
N SER A 159 -23.13 -0.99 -21.33
CA SER A 159 -23.27 -2.26 -20.62
C SER A 159 -22.06 -2.56 -19.73
N ILE A 160 -20.85 -2.22 -20.16
CA ILE A 160 -19.63 -2.38 -19.35
C ILE A 160 -19.68 -1.45 -18.14
N VAL A 161 -20.07 -0.19 -18.33
CA VAL A 161 -20.15 0.79 -17.24
C VAL A 161 -21.21 0.41 -16.21
N ARG A 162 -22.42 0.03 -16.63
CA ARG A 162 -23.45 -0.43 -15.68
C ARG A 162 -23.01 -1.64 -14.86
N ARG A 163 -22.26 -2.56 -15.48
CA ARG A 163 -21.69 -3.71 -14.75
C ARG A 163 -20.62 -3.27 -13.76
N ALA A 164 -19.77 -2.32 -14.16
CA ALA A 164 -18.77 -1.76 -13.27
C ALA A 164 -19.40 -1.08 -12.06
N GLU A 165 -20.45 -0.28 -12.27
CA GLU A 165 -21.26 0.35 -11.23
C GLU A 165 -21.91 -0.68 -10.30
N SER A 166 -22.53 -1.72 -10.86
CA SER A 166 -23.16 -2.79 -10.06
C SER A 166 -22.15 -3.55 -9.20
N ILE A 167 -20.96 -3.85 -9.72
CA ILE A 167 -19.90 -4.48 -8.94
C ILE A 167 -19.39 -3.51 -7.87
N SER A 168 -19.16 -2.25 -8.21
CA SER A 168 -18.74 -1.19 -7.28
C SER A 168 -19.70 -1.03 -6.10
N GLU A 169 -21.00 -1.00 -6.36
CA GLU A 169 -22.05 -0.95 -5.33
C GLU A 169 -22.03 -2.20 -4.44
N ASN A 170 -21.80 -3.38 -5.03
CA ASN A 170 -21.65 -4.63 -4.28
C ASN A 170 -20.43 -4.58 -3.35
N LEU A 171 -19.27 -4.17 -3.87
CA LEU A 171 -18.03 -4.02 -3.10
C LEU A 171 -18.22 -3.01 -1.95
N LEU A 172 -18.86 -1.86 -2.22
CA LEU A 172 -19.16 -0.87 -1.20
C LEU A 172 -20.11 -1.41 -0.13
N SER A 173 -21.15 -2.16 -0.52
CA SER A 173 -22.07 -2.82 0.42
C SER A 173 -21.34 -3.82 1.31
N GLN A 174 -20.42 -4.61 0.75
CA GLN A 174 -19.57 -5.54 1.51
C GLN A 174 -18.64 -4.80 2.47
N LEU A 175 -17.96 -3.75 2.02
CA LEU A 175 -17.14 -2.89 2.89
C LEU A 175 -17.96 -2.29 4.05
N LYS A 176 -19.19 -1.83 3.78
CA LYS A 176 -20.08 -1.35 4.85
C LYS A 176 -20.33 -2.44 5.89
N LYS A 177 -20.69 -3.66 5.46
CA LYS A 177 -20.88 -4.80 6.38
C LYS A 177 -19.63 -5.06 7.21
N ASP A 178 -18.45 -5.02 6.59
CA ASP A 178 -17.17 -5.20 7.28
C ASP A 178 -16.91 -4.09 8.30
N LEU A 179 -17.22 -2.83 7.99
CA LEU A 179 -17.10 -1.72 8.95
C LEU A 179 -18.07 -1.87 10.13
N TYR A 180 -19.28 -2.40 9.91
CA TYR A 180 -20.21 -2.72 11.00
C TYR A 180 -19.73 -3.90 11.84
N ALA A 181 -19.13 -4.93 11.22
CA ALA A 181 -18.65 -6.13 11.89
C ALA A 181 -17.29 -5.95 12.59
N CYS A 182 -16.45 -5.03 12.10
CA CYS A 182 -15.11 -4.82 12.66
C CYS A 182 -15.19 -4.31 14.10
N SER A 183 -14.19 -4.67 14.90
CA SER A 183 -14.00 -4.13 16.24
C SER A 183 -13.60 -2.66 16.17
N CYS A 184 -12.68 -2.33 15.27
CA CYS A 184 -12.20 -0.98 15.02
C CYS A 184 -11.49 -0.88 13.67
N PHE A 185 -11.23 0.35 13.22
CA PHE A 185 -10.49 0.58 11.99
C PHE A 185 -9.62 1.84 12.04
N SER A 186 -8.64 1.89 11.15
CA SER A 186 -7.83 3.07 10.88
C SER A 186 -8.05 3.54 9.45
N LEU A 187 -7.81 4.83 9.21
CA LEU A 187 -7.89 5.43 7.89
C LEU A 187 -6.55 6.03 7.48
N GLN A 188 -6.29 6.02 6.19
CA GLN A 188 -5.14 6.68 5.60
C GLN A 188 -5.63 7.55 4.45
N PHE A 189 -5.11 8.77 4.41
CA PHE A 189 -5.45 9.77 3.42
C PHE A 189 -4.18 10.18 2.69
N ASP A 190 -4.30 10.32 1.38
CA ASP A 190 -3.28 10.92 0.55
C ASP A 190 -3.97 11.70 -0.56
N GLU A 191 -3.34 12.78 -0.99
CA GLU A 191 -3.84 13.66 -2.04
C GLU A 191 -2.89 13.56 -3.24
N SER A 192 -3.45 13.41 -4.43
CA SER A 192 -2.65 13.50 -5.65
C SER A 192 -3.46 14.12 -6.77
N ASN A 193 -2.75 14.85 -7.63
CA ASN A 193 -3.29 15.39 -8.86
C ASN A 193 -3.32 14.29 -9.91
N ASP A 194 -4.41 14.23 -10.67
CA ASP A 194 -4.48 13.37 -11.84
C ASP A 194 -3.79 14.02 -13.07
N ALA A 195 -3.82 13.32 -14.21
CA ALA A 195 -3.21 13.79 -15.45
C ALA A 195 -3.90 15.02 -16.09
N ILE A 196 -4.99 15.53 -15.50
CA ILE A 196 -5.76 16.71 -15.94
C ILE A 196 -5.77 17.76 -14.80
N ASP A 197 -4.83 17.67 -13.84
CA ASP A 197 -4.68 18.56 -12.69
C ASP A 197 -5.89 18.64 -11.74
N ILE A 198 -6.77 17.64 -11.74
CA ILE A 198 -7.82 17.51 -10.73
C ILE A 198 -7.25 16.74 -9.54
N ALA A 199 -7.22 17.38 -8.37
CA ALA A 199 -6.83 16.73 -7.13
C ALA A 199 -7.87 15.69 -6.71
N HIS A 200 -7.40 14.51 -6.32
CA HIS A 200 -8.23 13.45 -5.76
C HIS A 200 -7.70 13.08 -4.38
N LEU A 201 -8.61 12.97 -3.42
CA LEU A 201 -8.33 12.43 -2.10
C LEU A 201 -8.58 10.92 -2.13
N CYS A 202 -7.52 10.14 -1.97
CA CYS A 202 -7.60 8.69 -1.88
C CYS A 202 -7.60 8.27 -0.41
N VAL A 203 -8.57 7.44 -0.03
CA VAL A 203 -8.76 6.99 1.34
C VAL A 203 -8.76 5.47 1.38
N PHE A 204 -7.88 4.90 2.19
CA PHE A 204 -7.86 3.46 2.49
C PHE A 204 -8.23 3.21 3.95
N SER A 205 -8.85 2.07 4.19
CA SER A 205 -9.22 1.60 5.53
C SER A 205 -8.50 0.31 5.88
N ARG A 206 -8.04 0.22 7.13
CA ARG A 206 -7.49 -1.00 7.74
C ARG A 206 -8.42 -1.40 8.86
N LEU A 207 -9.15 -2.49 8.67
CA LEU A 207 -10.15 -3.02 9.58
C LEU A 207 -9.54 -4.15 10.42
N ILE A 208 -9.92 -4.23 11.70
CA ILE A 208 -9.64 -5.36 12.56
C ILE A 208 -10.93 -5.98 13.08
N PHE A 209 -11.03 -7.30 12.95
CA PHE A 209 -12.14 -8.09 13.43
C PHE A 209 -11.84 -8.71 14.81
N HIS A 210 -12.86 -9.32 15.41
CA HIS A 210 -12.77 -9.89 16.76
C HIS A 210 -11.76 -11.05 16.87
N ASP A 211 -11.50 -11.74 15.76
CA ASP A 211 -10.50 -12.80 15.63
C ASP A 211 -9.08 -12.27 15.32
N LEU A 212 -8.89 -10.96 15.40
CA LEU A 212 -7.64 -10.24 15.09
C LEU A 212 -7.22 -10.33 13.61
N THR A 213 -8.09 -10.79 12.72
CA THR A 213 -7.85 -10.67 11.28
C THR A 213 -7.83 -9.20 10.86
N VAL A 214 -6.90 -8.89 9.96
CA VAL A 214 -6.72 -7.54 9.42
C VAL A 214 -7.15 -7.54 7.96
N LYS A 215 -7.95 -6.57 7.57
CA LYS A 215 -8.34 -6.35 6.17
C LYS A 215 -8.00 -4.93 5.76
N GLU A 216 -7.41 -4.77 4.59
CA GLU A 216 -7.12 -3.48 3.99
C GLU A 216 -7.92 -3.31 2.71
N GLU A 217 -8.61 -2.18 2.60
CA GLU A 217 -9.61 -1.99 1.55
C GLU A 217 -9.76 -0.51 1.17
N LEU A 218 -10.08 -0.26 -0.11
CA LEU A 218 -10.34 1.09 -0.60
C LEU A 218 -11.60 1.63 0.05
N PHE A 219 -11.46 2.69 0.83
CA PHE A 219 -12.58 3.34 1.51
C PHE A 219 -13.33 4.27 0.56
N ALA A 220 -12.60 5.22 -0.03
CA ALA A 220 -13.17 6.23 -0.92
C ALA A 220 -12.13 6.82 -1.87
N ILE A 221 -12.59 7.29 -3.02
CA ILE A 221 -11.89 8.26 -3.84
C ILE A 221 -12.77 9.47 -4.01
N ILE A 222 -12.33 10.60 -3.48
CA ILE A 222 -13.14 11.81 -3.41
C ILE A 222 -12.50 12.86 -4.31
N PRO A 223 -13.16 13.28 -5.40
CA PRO A 223 -12.64 14.33 -6.26
C PRO A 223 -12.71 15.68 -5.54
N MET A 224 -11.59 16.41 -5.54
CA MET A 224 -11.50 17.75 -4.97
C MET A 224 -11.80 18.77 -6.07
N LYS A 225 -13.01 19.35 -6.03
CA LYS A 225 -13.49 20.30 -7.06
C LYS A 225 -12.96 21.73 -6.88
N GLU A 226 -12.42 22.04 -5.72
CA GLU A 226 -11.95 23.37 -5.32
C GLU A 226 -10.48 23.32 -4.86
N ARG A 227 -10.11 24.13 -3.87
CA ARG A 227 -8.79 24.10 -3.26
C ARG A 227 -8.65 22.90 -2.34
N THR A 228 -7.42 22.46 -2.14
CA THR A 228 -7.09 21.36 -1.24
C THR A 228 -6.71 21.89 0.14
N THR A 229 -7.60 22.71 0.72
CA THR A 229 -7.44 23.16 2.11
C THR A 229 -7.94 22.07 3.07
N GLY A 230 -7.44 22.08 4.31
CA GLY A 230 -7.89 21.13 5.32
C GLY A 230 -9.39 21.15 5.59
N GLU A 231 -10.01 22.33 5.45
CA GLU A 231 -11.46 22.51 5.56
C GLU A 231 -12.20 21.85 4.40
N ASN A 232 -11.75 22.09 3.15
CA ASN A 232 -12.36 21.46 1.98
C ASN A 232 -12.23 19.94 2.04
N ILE A 233 -11.06 19.41 2.39
CA ILE A 233 -10.81 17.97 2.55
C ILE A 233 -11.77 17.37 3.59
N TYR A 234 -11.88 18.03 4.75
CA TYR A 234 -12.79 17.59 5.80
C TYR A 234 -14.25 17.62 5.36
N ASN A 235 -14.71 18.70 4.73
CA ASN A 235 -16.09 18.84 4.28
C ASN A 235 -16.42 17.80 3.20
N SER A 236 -15.53 17.61 2.20
CA SER A 236 -15.70 16.58 1.17
C SER A 236 -15.75 15.17 1.75
N PHE A 237 -14.87 14.86 2.71
CA PHE A 237 -14.90 13.57 3.42
C PHE A 237 -16.19 13.40 4.24
N LYS A 238 -16.62 14.43 4.96
CA LYS A 238 -17.86 14.40 5.76
C LYS A 238 -19.11 14.24 4.89
N THR A 239 -19.17 14.92 3.75
CA THR A 239 -20.25 14.75 2.76
C THR A 239 -20.29 13.32 2.25
N PHE A 240 -19.15 12.71 1.95
CA PHE A 240 -19.07 11.29 1.58
C PHE A 240 -19.59 10.38 2.71
N LEU A 241 -19.16 10.62 3.96
CA LEU A 241 -19.64 9.84 5.10
C LEU A 241 -21.16 9.94 5.29
N LEU A 242 -21.74 11.12 5.04
CA LEU A 242 -23.18 11.34 5.11
C LEU A 242 -23.92 10.64 3.96
N SER A 243 -23.44 10.76 2.71
CA SER A 243 -24.10 10.16 1.54
C SER A 243 -24.16 8.63 1.61
N PHE A 244 -23.23 8.02 2.35
CA PHE A 244 -23.17 6.57 2.50
C PHE A 244 -23.57 6.07 3.90
N GLU A 245 -24.11 6.94 4.76
CA GLU A 245 -24.54 6.61 6.14
C GLU A 245 -23.42 6.02 7.02
N LEU A 246 -22.16 6.39 6.75
CA LEU A 246 -20.97 5.89 7.43
C LEU A 246 -20.57 6.75 8.64
N LEU A 247 -21.13 7.95 8.80
CA LEU A 247 -20.77 8.88 9.86
C LEU A 247 -20.87 8.26 11.28
N PRO A 248 -21.89 7.45 11.64
CA PRO A 248 -21.97 6.82 12.96
C PRO A 248 -20.83 5.84 13.25
N LEU A 249 -20.24 5.24 12.22
CA LEU A 249 -19.14 4.27 12.35
C LEU A 249 -17.82 4.95 12.75
N MET A 250 -17.68 6.27 12.59
CA MET A 250 -16.47 7.00 12.96
C MET A 250 -16.11 6.82 14.44
N LYS A 251 -17.07 6.49 15.31
CA LYS A 251 -16.83 6.13 16.72
C LYS A 251 -15.86 4.95 16.92
N LYS A 252 -15.71 4.08 15.92
CA LYS A 252 -14.78 2.94 15.91
C LYS A 252 -13.38 3.29 15.36
N LEU A 253 -13.16 4.54 14.94
CA LEU A 253 -11.89 4.99 14.38
C LEU A 253 -10.80 5.03 15.45
N VAL A 254 -9.65 4.45 15.12
CA VAL A 254 -8.48 4.38 16.01
C VAL A 254 -7.41 5.38 15.61
N SER A 255 -7.10 5.46 14.32
CA SER A 255 -6.08 6.38 13.82
C SER A 255 -6.37 6.91 12.43
N ILE A 256 -5.76 8.07 12.14
CA ILE A 256 -5.68 8.65 10.80
C ILE A 256 -4.21 8.83 10.44
N THR A 257 -3.82 8.37 9.26
CA THR A 257 -2.47 8.58 8.69
C THR A 257 -2.56 9.51 7.48
N THR A 258 -1.70 10.53 7.41
CA THR A 258 -1.65 11.47 6.28
C THR A 258 -0.22 11.71 5.81
N ASP A 259 -0.04 12.36 4.66
CA ASP A 259 1.25 12.78 4.12
C ASP A 259 1.95 13.90 4.91
N GLY A 260 1.33 14.42 5.97
CA GLY A 260 1.89 15.49 6.78
C GLY A 260 1.85 16.88 6.13
N ALA A 261 1.14 17.08 5.02
CA ALA A 261 0.95 18.40 4.43
C ALA A 261 0.23 19.35 5.40
N LEU A 262 0.49 20.66 5.30
CA LEU A 262 -0.13 21.66 6.19
C LEU A 262 -1.67 21.63 6.11
N ALA A 263 -2.24 21.34 4.94
CA ALA A 263 -3.67 21.13 4.77
C ALA A 263 -4.18 19.92 5.58
N MET A 264 -3.36 18.89 5.79
CA MET A 264 -3.73 17.71 6.57
C MET A 264 -3.54 17.93 8.07
N ILE A 265 -2.36 18.37 8.50
CA ILE A 265 -1.94 18.37 9.91
C ILE A 265 -1.96 19.74 10.59
N GLY A 266 -2.35 20.80 9.88
CA GLY A 266 -2.39 22.17 10.43
C GLY A 266 -3.18 22.24 11.75
N ASN A 267 -2.62 22.91 12.75
CA ASN A 267 -3.14 22.87 14.12
C ASN A 267 -4.56 23.44 14.28
N GLN A 268 -4.92 24.45 13.48
CA GLN A 268 -6.24 25.09 13.53
C GLN A 268 -7.11 24.77 12.31
N ASN A 269 -6.50 24.81 11.11
CA ASN A 269 -7.17 24.72 9.81
C ASN A 269 -6.77 23.48 9.01
N GLY A 270 -6.11 22.50 9.64
CA GLY A 270 -5.80 21.21 9.03
C GLY A 270 -6.98 20.25 9.13
N PHE A 271 -7.09 19.32 8.19
CA PHE A 271 -8.07 18.23 8.17
C PHE A 271 -8.16 17.52 9.53
N ILE A 272 -7.03 17.15 10.12
CA ILE A 272 -6.96 16.49 11.43
C ILE A 272 -7.54 17.37 12.55
N ALA A 273 -7.30 18.69 12.50
CA ALA A 273 -7.84 19.62 13.48
C ALA A 273 -9.37 19.73 13.37
N PHE A 274 -9.93 19.71 12.15
CA PHE A 274 -11.38 19.67 11.95
C PHE A 274 -11.99 18.36 12.43
N CYS A 275 -11.41 17.20 12.09
CA CYS A 275 -11.86 15.91 12.60
C CYS A 275 -11.87 15.87 14.14
N ARG A 276 -10.85 16.43 14.81
CA ARG A 276 -10.79 16.48 16.28
C ARG A 276 -11.84 17.39 16.93
N LYS A 277 -12.39 18.35 16.19
CA LYS A 277 -13.45 19.26 16.67
C LYS A 277 -14.86 18.70 16.44
N ASP A 278 -15.00 17.65 15.62
CA ASP A 278 -16.30 17.03 15.33
C ASP A 278 -16.60 15.92 16.35
N GLU A 279 -17.77 16.00 16.99
CA GLU A 279 -18.25 15.08 18.02
C GLU A 279 -18.45 13.63 17.53
N HIS A 280 -18.59 13.41 16.22
CA HIS A 280 -18.71 12.06 15.64
C HIS A 280 -17.40 11.28 15.68
N PHE A 281 -16.26 11.99 15.79
CA PHE A 281 -14.94 11.39 15.82
C PHE A 281 -14.49 11.19 17.28
N PRO A 282 -14.03 9.99 17.64
CA PRO A 282 -13.47 9.74 18.96
C PRO A 282 -12.10 10.40 19.08
N LYS A 283 -11.50 10.34 20.26
CA LYS A 283 -10.07 10.63 20.37
C LYS A 283 -9.27 9.58 19.59
N PHE A 284 -8.65 10.00 18.50
CA PHE A 284 -7.87 9.14 17.60
C PHE A 284 -6.38 9.55 17.56
N LEU A 285 -5.53 8.61 17.13
CA LEU A 285 -4.10 8.84 16.90
C LEU A 285 -3.88 9.40 15.50
N SER A 286 -2.99 10.39 15.35
CA SER A 286 -2.64 10.97 14.06
C SER A 286 -1.20 10.64 13.73
N TYR A 287 -0.97 10.08 12.54
CA TYR A 287 0.36 9.70 12.07
C TYR A 287 0.72 10.44 10.79
N HIS A 288 2.00 10.76 10.66
CA HIS A 288 2.60 11.22 9.43
C HIS A 288 3.20 9.99 8.74
N CYS A 289 2.81 9.77 7.48
CA CYS A 289 3.33 8.74 6.60
C CYS A 289 4.87 8.62 6.68
N ILE A 290 5.35 7.43 7.03
CA ILE A 290 6.78 7.15 7.16
C ILE A 290 7.49 7.25 5.80
N ILE A 291 6.85 6.87 4.68
CA ILE A 291 7.45 7.04 3.34
C ILE A 291 7.61 8.53 3.01
N HIS A 292 6.62 9.37 3.35
CA HIS A 292 6.75 10.81 3.12
C HIS A 292 7.84 11.42 4.02
N GLN A 293 7.92 11.00 5.29
CA GLN A 293 9.02 11.39 6.19
C GLN A 293 10.38 10.97 5.66
N HIS A 294 10.53 9.72 5.19
CA HIS A 294 11.76 9.25 4.55
C HIS A 294 12.08 10.04 3.29
N ALA A 295 11.09 10.38 2.46
CA ALA A 295 11.29 11.20 1.28
C ALA A 295 11.74 12.64 1.64
N LEU A 296 11.19 13.22 2.72
CA LEU A 296 11.62 14.52 3.25
C LEU A 296 13.06 14.44 3.80
N CYS A 297 13.39 13.41 4.57
CA CYS A 297 14.76 13.15 5.01
C CYS A 297 15.70 12.96 3.82
N GLY A 298 15.27 12.25 2.77
CA GLY A 298 16.00 12.06 1.53
C GLY A 298 16.30 13.37 0.80
N LYS A 299 15.40 14.36 0.86
CA LYS A 299 15.69 15.71 0.34
C LYS A 299 16.80 16.41 1.13
N MET A 300 16.98 16.09 2.42
CA MET A 300 18.06 16.63 3.25
C MET A 300 19.41 15.94 2.99
N LEU A 301 19.41 14.72 2.46
CA LEU A 301 20.63 13.96 2.18
C LEU A 301 21.48 14.51 1.01
N ASN A 302 21.05 15.60 0.34
CA ASN A 302 21.78 16.30 -0.73
C ASN A 302 22.29 15.40 -1.89
N PHE A 303 21.56 14.32 -2.22
CA PHE A 303 21.84 13.46 -3.39
C PHE A 303 21.21 13.97 -4.69
N ASN A 304 20.77 15.24 -4.73
CA ASN A 304 20.15 15.84 -5.91
C ASN A 304 21.05 15.71 -7.14
N TYR A 305 22.37 15.83 -6.97
CA TYR A 305 23.31 15.70 -8.07
C TYR A 305 23.28 14.30 -8.72
N VAL A 306 23.15 13.21 -7.93
CA VAL A 306 23.04 11.82 -8.44
C VAL A 306 21.72 11.62 -9.18
N MET A 307 20.61 12.06 -8.59
CA MET A 307 19.29 11.94 -9.21
C MET A 307 19.20 12.72 -10.51
N GLU A 308 19.63 13.98 -10.52
CA GLU A 308 19.59 14.83 -11.71
C GLU A 308 20.46 14.27 -12.83
N THR A 309 21.67 13.78 -12.53
CA THR A 309 22.52 13.17 -13.56
C THR A 309 21.90 11.88 -14.10
N THR A 310 21.38 11.02 -13.22
CA THR A 310 20.69 9.78 -13.62
C THR A 310 19.51 10.07 -14.55
N VAL A 311 18.62 11.00 -14.16
CA VAL A 311 17.46 11.41 -14.96
C VAL A 311 17.89 12.04 -16.29
N LYS A 312 18.93 12.89 -16.30
CA LYS A 312 19.47 13.48 -17.53
C LYS A 312 19.94 12.40 -18.52
N ILE A 313 20.66 11.39 -18.04
CA ILE A 313 21.15 10.29 -18.89
C ILE A 313 19.99 9.49 -19.46
N ILE A 314 19.05 9.07 -18.59
CA ILE A 314 17.84 8.33 -18.98
C ILE A 314 17.05 9.12 -20.02
N ASN A 315 16.75 10.40 -19.77
CA ASN A 315 16.03 11.24 -20.70
C ASN A 315 16.79 11.42 -22.01
N SER A 316 18.12 11.45 -21.98
CA SER A 316 18.92 11.52 -23.21
C SER A 316 18.73 10.31 -24.12
N ILE A 317 18.50 9.12 -23.55
CA ILE A 317 18.25 7.86 -24.27
C ILE A 317 16.77 7.74 -24.65
N ARG A 318 15.89 8.05 -23.70
CA ARG A 318 14.44 7.80 -23.77
C ARG A 318 13.65 8.86 -24.52
N ALA A 319 14.05 10.13 -24.46
CA ALA A 319 13.27 11.23 -25.04
C ALA A 319 13.27 11.22 -26.58
N LYS A 320 14.25 10.55 -27.21
CA LYS A 320 14.34 10.43 -28.67
C LYS A 320 13.89 9.02 -29.09
N PRO A 321 12.80 8.87 -29.89
CA PRO A 321 12.27 7.56 -30.29
C PRO A 321 13.31 6.64 -30.95
N LEU A 322 14.18 7.22 -31.78
CA LEU A 322 15.27 6.49 -32.43
C LEU A 322 16.31 5.96 -31.42
N GLN A 323 16.76 6.79 -30.47
CA GLN A 323 17.75 6.36 -29.48
C GLN A 323 17.20 5.27 -28.56
N ARG A 324 15.93 5.37 -28.15
CA ARG A 324 15.27 4.32 -27.38
C ARG A 324 15.22 2.99 -28.14
N ARG A 325 14.86 3.02 -29.44
CA ARG A 325 14.82 1.81 -30.27
C ARG A 325 16.21 1.18 -30.42
N LEU A 326 17.24 1.99 -30.65
CA LEU A 326 18.62 1.53 -30.75
C LEU A 326 19.11 0.93 -29.43
N PHE A 327 18.79 1.56 -28.29
CA PHE A 327 19.15 1.06 -26.98
C PHE A 327 18.45 -0.28 -26.65
N ARG A 328 17.17 -0.42 -26.99
CA ARG A 328 16.45 -1.70 -26.85
C ARG A 328 17.08 -2.83 -27.66
N LEU A 329 17.38 -2.57 -28.93
CA LEU A 329 18.05 -3.55 -29.79
C LEU A 329 19.43 -3.93 -29.26
N PHE A 330 20.18 -2.96 -28.73
CA PHE A 330 21.47 -3.22 -28.07
C PHE A 330 21.30 -4.15 -26.85
N LEU A 331 20.32 -3.86 -25.98
CA LEU A 331 20.02 -4.69 -24.80
C LEU A 331 19.58 -6.11 -25.16
N GLU A 332 18.80 -6.28 -26.24
CA GLU A 332 18.41 -7.59 -26.76
C GLU A 332 19.61 -8.38 -27.30
N GLN A 333 20.58 -7.71 -27.92
CA GLN A 333 21.79 -8.37 -28.45
C GLN A 333 22.72 -8.90 -27.35
N VAL A 334 22.77 -8.21 -26.20
CA VAL A 334 23.62 -8.57 -25.06
C VAL A 334 22.89 -9.42 -24.02
N ASP A 335 21.66 -9.84 -24.30
CA ASP A 335 20.79 -10.62 -23.40
C ASP A 335 20.68 -10.00 -21.99
N ALA A 336 20.47 -8.69 -21.94
CA ALA A 336 20.38 -7.96 -20.67
C ALA A 336 19.12 -8.34 -19.88
N ILE A 337 19.25 -8.36 -18.54
CA ILE A 337 18.17 -8.67 -17.59
C ILE A 337 16.91 -7.81 -17.83
N TYR A 338 17.10 -6.56 -18.26
CA TYR A 338 16.00 -5.65 -18.60
C TYR A 338 16.14 -5.14 -20.03
N GLY A 339 15.04 -5.16 -20.78
CA GLY A 339 15.02 -4.70 -22.18
C GLY A 339 14.81 -3.19 -22.38
N ASP A 340 14.62 -2.37 -21.34
CA ASP A 340 14.44 -0.91 -21.48
C ASP A 340 14.67 -0.17 -20.15
N LEU A 341 14.95 1.14 -20.23
CA LEU A 341 14.97 2.04 -19.08
C LEU A 341 13.56 2.61 -18.81
N PRO A 342 13.16 2.83 -17.54
CA PRO A 342 11.92 3.53 -17.22
C PRO A 342 12.08 5.02 -17.56
N LEU A 343 11.05 5.68 -18.11
CA LEU A 343 11.06 7.14 -18.20
C LEU A 343 10.80 7.71 -16.80
N HIS A 344 11.57 8.73 -16.40
CA HIS A 344 11.29 9.46 -15.18
C HIS A 344 10.06 10.37 -15.39
N CYS A 345 8.95 10.04 -14.75
CA CYS A 345 7.89 11.02 -14.44
C CYS A 345 8.11 11.45 -12.98
N ASP A 346 7.96 12.73 -12.66
CA ASP A 346 8.19 13.33 -11.32
C ASP A 346 7.23 12.84 -10.21
N ILE A 347 6.87 11.55 -10.21
CA ILE A 347 5.82 10.99 -9.37
C ILE A 347 6.47 10.00 -8.40
N ARG A 348 6.75 10.50 -7.18
CA ARG A 348 6.96 9.76 -5.91
C ARG A 348 8.28 9.01 -5.72
N TRP A 349 8.65 8.81 -4.46
CA TRP A 349 9.89 8.17 -4.01
C TRP A 349 10.08 6.75 -4.57
N LEU A 350 8.99 5.98 -4.67
CA LEU A 350 9.02 4.61 -5.19
C LEU A 350 9.42 4.53 -6.67
N SER A 351 9.08 5.53 -7.49
CA SER A 351 9.54 5.57 -8.89
C SER A 351 11.03 5.84 -8.98
N LYS A 352 11.59 6.63 -8.04
CA LYS A 352 13.04 6.87 -7.96
C LYS A 352 13.82 5.60 -7.64
N GLY A 353 13.34 4.79 -6.68
CA GLY A 353 13.96 3.51 -6.34
C GLY A 353 14.01 2.54 -7.51
N LEU A 354 12.88 2.38 -8.22
CA LEU A 354 12.83 1.54 -9.42
C LEU A 354 13.78 2.04 -10.52
N ILE A 355 13.84 3.36 -10.73
CA ILE A 355 14.70 3.98 -11.73
C ILE A 355 16.17 3.78 -11.38
N LEU A 356 16.57 4.03 -10.14
CA LEU A 356 17.94 3.88 -9.67
C LEU A 356 18.39 2.42 -9.74
N SER A 357 17.54 1.49 -9.30
CA SER A 357 17.79 0.05 -9.40
C SER A 357 18.01 -0.37 -10.86
N ARG A 358 17.09 -0.02 -11.77
CA ARG A 358 17.22 -0.38 -13.19
C ARG A 358 18.41 0.31 -13.87
N PHE A 359 18.71 1.56 -13.50
CA PHE A 359 19.86 2.28 -14.02
C PHE A 359 21.17 1.64 -13.57
N ARG A 360 21.26 1.18 -12.31
CA ARG A 360 22.43 0.49 -11.76
C ARG A 360 22.65 -0.87 -12.42
N GLU A 361 21.60 -1.66 -12.59
CA GLU A 361 21.64 -2.96 -13.26
C GLU A 361 22.08 -2.84 -14.72
N LEU A 362 21.67 -1.77 -15.40
CA LEU A 362 22.06 -1.49 -16.79
C LEU A 362 23.30 -0.61 -16.93
N LEU A 363 24.02 -0.31 -15.84
CA LEU A 363 25.06 0.72 -15.82
C LEU A 363 26.19 0.46 -16.83
N SER A 364 26.65 -0.80 -16.92
CA SER A 364 27.68 -1.20 -17.90
C SER A 364 27.23 -0.94 -19.33
N TYR A 365 26.01 -1.38 -19.66
CA TYR A 365 25.41 -1.20 -20.98
C TYR A 365 25.16 0.28 -21.32
N ILE A 366 24.76 1.09 -20.33
CA ILE A 366 24.58 2.53 -20.49
C ILE A 366 25.92 3.22 -20.80
N LYS A 367 27.02 2.80 -20.15
CA LYS A 367 28.36 3.32 -20.44
C LYS A 367 28.78 2.99 -21.87
N GLU A 368 28.60 1.75 -22.29
CA GLU A 368 28.96 1.28 -23.63
C GLU A 368 28.16 1.99 -24.71
N PHE A 369 26.83 2.00 -24.59
CA PHE A 369 25.94 2.69 -25.52
C PHE A 369 26.21 4.20 -25.59
N SER A 370 26.59 4.84 -24.47
CA SER A 370 26.93 6.27 -24.47
C SER A 370 28.22 6.56 -25.21
N LYS A 371 29.24 5.67 -25.09
CA LYS A 371 30.50 5.77 -25.83
C LYS A 371 30.26 5.63 -27.34
N GLU A 372 29.46 4.67 -27.78
CA GLU A 372 29.09 4.49 -29.19
C GLU A 372 28.35 5.70 -29.79
N ASN A 373 27.60 6.43 -28.97
CA ASN A 373 26.85 7.61 -29.39
C ASN A 373 27.59 8.94 -29.15
N ASN A 374 28.90 8.92 -28.93
CA ASN A 374 29.75 10.10 -28.65
C ASN A 374 29.24 10.98 -27.49
N LYS A 375 28.57 10.38 -26.50
CA LYS A 375 28.13 11.06 -25.27
C LYS A 375 29.05 10.66 -24.12
N ASN A 376 29.93 11.56 -23.70
CA ASN A 376 30.78 11.34 -22.53
C ASN A 376 30.11 11.82 -21.24
N TRP A 377 29.75 10.85 -20.40
CA TRP A 377 29.24 11.09 -19.05
C TRP A 377 30.35 10.83 -18.04
N HIS A 378 31.21 11.83 -17.78
CA HIS A 378 32.36 11.69 -16.86
C HIS A 378 31.96 11.19 -15.46
N PHE A 379 30.74 11.48 -15.01
CA PHE A 379 30.19 11.03 -13.73
C PHE A 379 30.09 9.50 -13.63
N LEU A 380 29.88 8.79 -14.74
CA LEU A 380 29.76 7.33 -14.74
C LEU A 380 31.09 6.63 -14.43
N GLU A 381 32.22 7.31 -14.61
CA GLU A 381 33.55 6.79 -14.28
C GLU A 381 34.06 7.33 -12.91
N ASN A 382 33.29 8.19 -12.24
CA ASN A 382 33.66 8.75 -10.93
C ASN A 382 33.30 7.75 -9.80
N PRO A 383 34.27 7.24 -9.03
CA PRO A 383 34.01 6.25 -7.99
C PRO A 383 33.14 6.77 -6.86
N ASP A 384 33.31 8.04 -6.44
CA ASP A 384 32.49 8.65 -5.39
C ASP A 384 31.03 8.79 -5.85
N TRP A 385 30.82 9.16 -7.12
CA TRP A 385 29.47 9.22 -7.69
C TRP A 385 28.82 7.84 -7.75
N LEU A 386 29.57 6.80 -8.12
CA LEU A 386 29.09 5.42 -8.17
C LEU A 386 28.73 4.85 -6.79
N ILE A 387 29.53 5.16 -5.76
CA ILE A 387 29.22 4.80 -4.37
C ILE A 387 27.93 5.49 -3.92
N ASN A 388 27.79 6.76 -4.24
CA ASN A 388 26.59 7.53 -3.91
C ASN A 388 25.35 7.07 -4.70
N LEU A 389 25.52 6.62 -5.94
CA LEU A 389 24.48 5.94 -6.71
C LEU A 389 24.07 4.63 -6.04
N ALA A 390 25.03 3.78 -5.66
CA ALA A 390 24.75 2.49 -5.00
C ALA A 390 24.04 2.71 -3.66
N PHE A 391 24.57 3.60 -2.81
CA PHE A 391 23.95 3.97 -1.55
C PHE A 391 22.52 4.49 -1.73
N LEU A 392 22.31 5.42 -2.67
CA LEU A 392 20.99 5.96 -2.94
C LEU A 392 20.04 4.87 -3.48
N THR A 393 20.53 3.95 -4.30
CA THR A 393 19.76 2.81 -4.81
C THR A 393 19.34 1.91 -3.65
N ASP A 394 20.25 1.55 -2.75
CA ASP A 394 20.00 0.62 -1.66
C ASP A 394 19.02 1.20 -0.62
N ILE A 395 19.06 2.51 -0.35
CA ILE A 395 18.09 3.16 0.57
C ILE A 395 16.73 3.47 -0.09
N THR A 396 16.63 3.37 -1.43
CA THR A 396 15.39 3.62 -2.18
C THR A 396 14.75 2.34 -2.73
N SER A 397 15.47 1.21 -2.72
CA SER A 397 14.95 -0.11 -3.03
C SER A 397 14.06 -0.59 -1.87
N ASN A 398 12.75 -0.56 -2.10
CA ASN A 398 11.74 -1.18 -1.23
C ASN A 398 11.20 -2.46 -1.87
#